data_AF-A0A2T7HD83-F1
#
_entry.id   AF-A0A2T7HD83-F1
#
_cell.length_a   1.000
_cell.length_b   1.000
_cell.length_c   1.000
_cell.angle_alpha   90.00
_cell.angle_beta   90.00
_cell.angle_gamma   90.00
#
_symmetry.space_group_name_H-M   'P 1'
#
loop_
_entity.id
_entity.type
_entity.pdbx_description
1 polymer ?
#
loop_
_entity_poly.entity_id
_entity_poly.type
_entity_poly.pdbx_seq_one_letter_code
_entity_poly.pdbx_strand_id
1 'polypeptide(L)' 'MQAAGKQTGLLEAEKSLPDYPHDCRKQERSGVRTGEPLDVALLRTDRALHRANARVLRCAGWYDEISAGFAGGRS' A
#
# COMPACT_ATOMS: atom_id res chain seq x y z
N MET A 1 -12.16 -37.70 12.09
CA MET A 1 -11.16 -36.98 11.27
C MET A 1 -11.79 -36.15 10.15
N GLN A 2 -12.81 -36.62 9.43
CA GLN A 2 -13.40 -35.87 8.30
C GLN A 2 -14.06 -34.54 8.67
N ALA A 3 -14.68 -34.42 9.85
CA ALA A 3 -15.31 -33.17 10.31
C ALA A 3 -14.29 -32.06 10.60
N ALA A 4 -13.11 -32.41 11.14
CA ALA A 4 -12.04 -31.45 11.39
C ALA A 4 -11.45 -30.93 10.08
N GLY A 5 -11.18 -31.82 9.10
CA GLY A 5 -10.69 -31.41 7.77
C GLY A 5 -11.67 -30.53 6.99
N LYS A 6 -12.98 -30.75 7.17
CA LYS A 6 -14.04 -29.91 6.57
C LYS A 6 -14.08 -28.51 7.19
N GLN A 7 -13.87 -28.41 8.50
CA GLN A 7 -13.80 -27.13 9.21
C GLN A 7 -12.56 -26.34 8.78
N THR A 8 -11.40 -26.99 8.65
CA THR A 8 -10.15 -26.36 8.18
C THR A 8 -10.28 -25.85 6.75
N GLY A 9 -10.89 -26.63 5.84
CA GLY A 9 -11.09 -26.22 4.44
C GLY A 9 -12.05 -25.03 4.25
N LEU A 10 -13.01 -24.83 5.15
CA LEU A 10 -13.90 -23.65 5.15
C LEU A 10 -13.19 -22.39 5.67
N LEU A 11 -12.29 -22.54 6.65
CA LEU A 11 -11.48 -21.43 7.19
C LEU A 11 -10.44 -20.91 6.18
N GLU A 12 -9.92 -21.77 5.31
CA GLU A 12 -9.00 -21.35 4.24
C GLU A 12 -9.69 -20.63 3.07
N ALA A 13 -10.97 -20.93 2.83
CA ALA A 13 -11.75 -20.38 1.73
C ALA A 13 -12.26 -18.94 1.97
N GLU A 14 -12.13 -18.41 3.18
CA GLU A 14 -12.62 -17.08 3.57
C GLU A 14 -11.49 -16.04 3.74
N LYS A 15 -10.35 -16.21 3.05
CA LYS A 15 -9.35 -15.14 2.91
C LYS A 15 -9.85 -14.11 1.90
N SER A 16 -10.78 -13.25 2.29
CA SER A 16 -11.12 -12.07 1.51
C SER A 16 -9.89 -11.16 1.41
N LEU A 17 -9.51 -10.79 0.18
CA LEU A 17 -8.49 -9.75 -0.02
C LEU A 17 -8.97 -8.46 0.65
N PRO A 18 -8.17 -7.85 1.53
CA PRO A 18 -8.53 -6.57 2.10
C PRO A 18 -8.57 -5.49 1.02
N ASP A 19 -9.44 -4.51 1.23
CA ASP A 19 -9.50 -3.34 0.37
C ASP A 19 -8.14 -2.63 0.32
N TYR A 20 -7.78 -2.15 -0.86
CA TYR A 20 -6.57 -1.37 -1.04
C TYR A 20 -6.64 -0.08 -0.21
N PRO A 21 -5.63 0.24 0.62
CA PRO A 21 -5.71 1.37 1.54
C PRO A 21 -5.98 2.67 0.79
N HIS A 22 -6.94 3.46 1.30
CA HIS A 22 -7.29 4.74 0.69
C HIS A 22 -6.08 5.69 0.59
N ASP A 23 -5.14 5.64 1.55
CA ASP A 23 -3.88 6.40 1.50
C ASP A 23 -3.10 6.08 0.21
N CYS A 24 -3.09 4.83 -0.22
CA CYS A 24 -2.35 4.36 -1.38
C CYS A 24 -2.99 4.75 -2.73
N ARG A 25 -4.21 5.29 -2.72
CA ARG A 25 -4.86 5.89 -3.90
C ARG A 25 -4.58 7.38 -4.06
N LYS A 26 -4.05 8.04 -3.03
CA LYS A 26 -3.84 9.49 -3.06
C LYS A 26 -2.63 9.87 -3.90
N GLN A 27 -2.75 11.01 -4.58
CA GLN A 27 -1.64 11.66 -5.29
C GLN A 27 -1.07 12.79 -4.45
N GLU A 28 0.26 12.98 -4.55
CA GLU A 28 0.93 14.15 -4.01
C GLU A 28 1.01 15.25 -5.07
N ARG A 29 0.90 16.50 -4.63
CA ARG A 29 1.09 17.69 -5.49
C ARG A 29 2.36 18.40 -5.05
N SER A 30 3.12 18.92 -6.01
CA SER A 30 4.32 19.74 -5.75
C SER A 30 4.01 20.96 -4.87
N GLY A 31 2.80 21.50 -5.03
CA GLY A 31 2.34 22.69 -4.31
C GLY A 31 3.03 23.98 -4.75
N VAL A 32 3.81 23.94 -5.83
CA VAL A 32 4.44 25.12 -6.44
C VAL A 32 3.38 26.13 -6.85
N ARG A 33 3.69 27.42 -6.68
CA ARG A 33 2.81 28.53 -7.02
C ARG A 33 3.38 29.34 -8.18
N THR A 34 2.50 29.89 -9.01
CA THR A 34 2.89 30.80 -10.09
C THR A 34 3.62 32.01 -9.51
N GLY A 35 4.77 32.35 -10.10
CA GLY A 35 5.62 33.47 -9.67
C GLY A 35 6.58 33.15 -8.52
N GLU A 36 6.62 31.92 -8.00
CA GLU A 36 7.65 31.54 -7.03
C GLU A 36 9.06 31.54 -7.67
N PRO A 37 10.09 31.99 -6.94
CA PRO A 37 11.48 31.77 -7.32
C PRO A 37 11.76 30.28 -7.59
N LEU A 38 12.61 29.99 -8.58
CA LEU A 38 12.84 28.62 -9.05
C LEU A 38 13.46 27.70 -7.98
N ASP A 39 14.32 28.24 -7.13
CA ASP A 39 14.90 27.54 -5.99
C ASP A 39 13.83 27.14 -4.96
N VAL A 40 12.90 28.04 -4.66
CA VAL A 40 11.74 27.75 -3.79
C VAL A 40 10.83 26.71 -4.43
N ALA A 41 10.54 26.83 -5.73
CA ALA A 41 9.74 25.87 -6.47
C ALA A 41 10.36 24.46 -6.46
N LEU A 42 11.70 24.39 -6.59
CA LEU A 42 12.45 23.13 -6.50
C LEU A 42 12.32 22.51 -5.11
N LEU A 43 12.54 23.28 -4.04
CA LEU A 43 12.40 22.80 -2.65
C LEU A 43 10.99 22.28 -2.35
N ARG A 44 9.93 22.92 -2.88
CA ARG A 44 8.56 22.44 -2.70
C ARG A 44 8.32 21.13 -3.45
N THR A 45 8.82 21.05 -4.68
CA THR A 45 8.72 19.85 -5.51
C THR A 45 9.43 18.67 -4.86
N ASP A 46 10.64 18.88 -4.33
CA ASP A 46 11.41 17.83 -3.65
C ASP A 46 10.70 17.31 -2.39
N ARG A 47 10.13 18.21 -1.58
CA ARG A 47 9.31 17.81 -0.43
C ARG A 47 8.09 16.97 -0.84
N ALA A 48 7.46 17.29 -1.97
CA ALA A 48 6.33 16.52 -2.48
C ALA A 48 6.79 15.14 -3.00
N LEU A 49 7.92 15.09 -3.69
CA LEU A 49 8.54 13.84 -4.14
C LEU A 49 8.87 12.94 -2.95
N HIS A 50 9.44 13.50 -1.88
CA HIS A 50 9.70 12.76 -0.65
C HIS A 50 8.43 12.13 -0.07
N ARG A 51 7.34 12.91 0.05
CA ARG A 51 6.04 12.39 0.52
C ARG A 51 5.48 11.30 -0.39
N ALA A 52 5.64 11.47 -1.71
CA ALA A 52 5.18 10.50 -2.70
C ALA A 52 5.96 9.17 -2.56
N ASN A 53 7.29 9.23 -2.45
CA ASN A 53 8.14 8.06 -2.27
C ASN A 53 7.85 7.36 -0.94
N ALA A 54 7.65 8.11 0.14
CA ALA A 54 7.26 7.55 1.42
C ALA A 54 5.91 6.80 1.34
N ARG A 55 4.95 7.30 0.54
CA ARG A 55 3.68 6.62 0.29
C ARG A 55 3.89 5.34 -0.53
N VAL A 56 4.69 5.39 -1.60
CA VAL A 56 5.03 4.19 -2.40
C VAL A 56 5.61 3.10 -1.52
N LEU A 57 6.60 3.43 -0.67
CA LEU A 57 7.24 2.45 0.21
C LEU A 57 6.26 1.84 1.22
N ARG A 58 5.40 2.63 1.87
CA ARG A 58 4.39 2.11 2.79
C ARG A 58 3.38 1.19 2.09
N CYS A 59 2.94 1.56 0.89
CA CYS A 59 1.96 0.79 0.13
C CYS A 59 2.53 -0.49 -0.45
N ALA A 60 3.81 -0.49 -0.82
CA ALA A 60 4.54 -1.69 -1.19
C ALA A 60 4.66 -2.64 0.02
N GLY A 61 5.08 -2.13 1.19
CA GLY A 61 5.17 -2.94 2.41
C GLY A 61 3.84 -3.59 2.80
N TRP A 62 2.74 -2.83 2.73
CA TRP A 62 1.40 -3.40 2.93
C TRP A 62 1.10 -4.54 1.95
N TYR A 63 1.42 -4.38 0.66
CA TYR A 63 1.18 -5.42 -0.34
C TYR A 63 2.04 -6.67 -0.09
N ASP A 64 3.29 -6.49 0.34
CA ASP A 64 4.20 -7.58 0.67
C ASP A 64 3.67 -8.40 1.86
N GLU A 65 3.14 -7.73 2.89
CA GLU A 65 2.49 -8.37 4.05
C GLU A 65 1.27 -9.21 3.63
N ILE A 66 0.39 -8.64 2.80
CA ILE A 66 -0.77 -9.38 2.27
C ILE A 66 -0.28 -10.59 1.46
N SER A 67 0.66 -10.38 0.55
CA SER A 67 1.20 -11.45 -0.32
C SER A 67 1.83 -12.58 0.49
N ALA A 68 2.55 -12.27 1.56
CA ALA A 68 3.13 -13.28 2.47
C ALA A 68 2.04 -14.11 3.16
N GLY A 69 0.97 -13.47 3.64
CA GLY A 69 -0.17 -14.15 4.28
C GLY A 69 -0.96 -15.07 3.33
N PHE A 70 -0.97 -14.78 2.03
CA PHE A 70 -1.52 -15.67 1.00
C PHE A 70 -0.54 -16.78 0.59
N ALA A 71 0.75 -16.49 0.48
CA ALA A 71 1.77 -17.49 0.12
C ALA A 71 1.96 -18.57 1.20
N GLY A 72 1.85 -18.20 2.49
CA GLY A 72 1.96 -19.13 3.63
C GLY A 72 0.75 -20.06 3.84
N GLY A 73 -0.30 -19.96 3.01
CA GLY A 73 -1.47 -20.87 3.03
C GLY A 73 -1.44 -21.95 1.96
N ARG A 74 -0.28 -22.27 1.38
CA ARG A 74 -0.12 -23.29 0.31
C ARG A 74 0.74 -24.49 0.76
N SER A 75 0.70 -24.86 2.03
CA SER A 75 1.41 -26.05 2.56
C SER A 75 0.45 -27.16 2.93
#